data_AF-A0A1M6X9H2-F1
#
_entry.id   AF-A0A1M6X9H2-F1
#
_cell.length_a   1.000
_cell.length_b   1.000
_cell.length_c   1.000
_cell.angle_alpha   90.00
_cell.angle_beta   90.00
_cell.angle_gamma   90.00
#
_symmetry.space_group_name_H-M   'P 1'
#
loop_
_entity.id
_entity.type
_entity.pdbx_description
1 polymer ?
#
loop_
_entity_poly.entity_id
_entity_poly.type
_entity_poly.pdbx_seq_one_letter_code
_entity_poly.pdbx_strand_id
1 'polypeptide(L)'
;LHANDLRDVPFDYKAGIHTLALTLGKKKGFLLYYFLNIGAFLSLILLLATQKIPLTALLPILLIPGLVKIIKQTSASWQGNNEYLVMLEATAAKFHLQFGLMLIGGFLLDFISRGL
;
A
#
# COMPACT_ATOMS: atom_id res chain seq x y z
N LEU A 1 4.23 2.98 5.10
CA LEU A 1 5.18 4.09 5.36
C LEU A 1 4.61 5.42 4.86
N HIS A 2 4.36 5.61 3.56
CA HIS A 2 3.97 6.91 3.00
C HIS A 2 2.66 7.57 3.48
N ALA A 3 1.70 6.83 4.02
CA ALA A 3 0.52 7.46 4.62
C ALA A 3 0.90 8.32 5.84
N ASN A 4 1.88 7.87 6.62
CA ASN A 4 2.41 8.61 7.77
C ASN A 4 3.15 9.88 7.29
N ASP A 5 4.05 9.72 6.32
CA ASP A 5 4.81 10.84 5.75
C ASP A 5 3.89 11.93 5.16
N LEU A 6 2.74 11.55 4.57
CA LEU A 6 1.75 12.50 4.05
C LEU A 6 1.01 13.26 5.16
N ARG A 7 0.72 12.60 6.28
CA ARG A 7 0.09 13.20 7.47
C ARG A 7 1.02 14.19 8.15
N ASP A 8 2.29 13.84 8.22
CA ASP A 8 3.27 14.55 9.04
C ASP A 8 3.97 15.71 8.30
N VAL A 9 3.72 15.91 7.00
CA VAL A 9 4.28 17.03 6.19
C VAL A 9 4.28 18.39 6.92
N PRO A 10 3.20 18.86 7.57
CA PRO A 10 3.21 20.17 8.25
C PRO A 10 4.11 20.21 9.49
N PHE A 11 4.26 19.09 10.17
CA PHE A 11 5.11 18.95 11.37
C PHE A 11 6.57 18.76 10.97
N ASP A 12 6.83 17.90 10.00
CA ASP A 12 8.15 17.63 9.44
C ASP A 12 8.78 18.88 8.83
N TYR A 13 7.98 19.71 8.14
CA TYR A 13 8.42 21.00 7.60
C TYR A 13 8.93 21.93 8.71
N LYS A 14 8.19 22.02 9.83
CA LYS A 14 8.56 22.85 10.98
C LYS A 14 9.76 22.30 11.73
N ALA A 15 9.94 20.98 11.73
CA ALA A 15 11.04 20.29 12.40
C ALA A 15 12.32 20.20 11.55
N GLY A 16 12.29 20.63 10.28
CA GLY A 16 13.43 20.53 9.36
C GLY A 16 13.74 19.10 8.91
N ILE A 17 12.78 18.18 9.02
CA ILE A 17 12.93 16.78 8.59
C ILE A 17 12.69 16.72 7.08
N HIS A 18 13.59 16.08 6.34
CA HIS A 18 13.41 15.88 4.90
C HIS A 18 12.81 14.51 4.59
N THR A 19 11.51 14.47 4.30
CA THR A 19 10.82 13.26 3.82
C THR A 19 10.57 13.30 2.31
N LEU A 20 10.33 12.15 1.70
CA LEU A 20 9.95 12.03 0.28
C LEU A 20 8.66 12.82 -0.03
N ALA A 21 7.72 12.90 0.91
CA ALA A 21 6.50 13.70 0.78
C ALA A 21 6.80 15.21 0.73
N LEU A 22 7.79 15.66 1.51
CA LEU A 22 8.27 17.05 1.53
C LEU A 22 9.05 17.42 0.26
N THR A 23 9.94 16.55 -0.21
CA THR A 23 10.75 16.82 -1.42
C THR A 23 9.92 16.81 -2.70
N LEU A 24 8.92 15.92 -2.79
CA LEU A 24 8.02 15.82 -3.94
C LEU A 24 6.91 16.89 -3.90
N GLY A 25 6.60 17.40 -2.71
CA GLY A 25 5.44 18.25 -2.45
C GLY A 25 4.13 17.45 -2.40
N LYS A 26 3.11 18.03 -1.74
CA LYS A 26 1.83 17.38 -1.43
C LYS A 26 1.23 16.65 -2.62
N LYS A 27 1.20 17.28 -3.81
CA LYS A 27 0.59 16.71 -5.02
C LYS A 27 1.31 15.47 -5.55
N LYS A 28 2.64 15.46 -5.58
CA LYS A 28 3.38 14.29 -6.06
C LYS A 28 3.43 13.20 -4.98
N GLY A 29 3.33 13.58 -3.70
CA GLY A 29 3.24 12.64 -2.57
C GLY A 29 2.04 11.70 -2.68
N PHE A 30 0.82 12.20 -2.91
CA PHE A 30 -0.31 11.27 -3.09
C PHE A 30 -0.26 10.52 -4.41
N LEU A 31 0.30 11.10 -5.49
CA LEU A 31 0.48 10.35 -6.74
C LEU A 31 1.39 9.13 -6.52
N LEU A 32 2.48 9.32 -5.79
CA LEU A 32 3.37 8.23 -5.38
C LEU A 32 2.64 7.23 -4.48
N TYR A 33 1.80 7.70 -3.57
CA TYR A 33 0.99 6.82 -2.73
C TYR A 33 0.03 5.93 -3.55
N TYR A 34 -0.65 6.50 -4.56
CA TYR A 34 -1.45 5.73 -5.52
C TYR A 34 -0.59 4.71 -6.27
N PHE A 35 0.55 5.15 -6.80
CA PHE A 35 1.45 4.31 -7.57
C PHE A 35 1.95 3.11 -6.76
N LEU A 36 2.34 3.30 -5.50
CA LEU A 36 2.82 2.21 -4.64
C LEU A 36 1.71 1.19 -4.33
N ASN A 37 0.51 1.67 -4.01
CA ASN A 37 -0.61 0.78 -3.66
C ASN A 37 -1.11 -0.01 -4.86
N ILE A 38 -1.28 0.63 -6.02
CA ILE A 38 -1.72 -0.04 -7.26
C ILE A 38 -0.58 -0.90 -7.82
N GLY A 39 0.64 -0.38 -7.78
CA GLY A 39 1.85 -1.04 -8.27
C GLY A 39 2.15 -2.36 -7.56
N ALA A 40 1.80 -2.49 -6.27
CA ALA A 40 1.92 -3.75 -5.54
C ALA A 40 1.10 -4.88 -6.20
N PHE A 41 -0.15 -4.60 -6.61
CA PHE A 41 -1.01 -5.58 -7.28
C PHE A 41 -0.55 -5.87 -8.71
N LEU A 42 -0.15 -4.83 -9.45
CA LEU A 42 0.42 -4.99 -10.79
C LEU A 42 1.70 -5.83 -10.76
N SER A 43 2.53 -5.66 -9.73
CA SER A 43 3.76 -6.45 -9.54
C SER A 43 3.45 -7.93 -9.29
N LEU A 44 2.41 -8.26 -8.52
CA LEU A 44 1.98 -9.66 -8.35
C LEU A 44 1.56 -10.29 -9.68
N ILE A 45 0.78 -9.56 -10.48
CA ILE A 45 0.34 -10.03 -11.80
C ILE A 45 1.55 -10.24 -12.73
N LEU A 46 2.50 -9.32 -12.73
CA LEU A 46 3.72 -9.42 -13.54
C LEU A 46 4.61 -10.59 -13.11
N LEU A 47 4.79 -10.78 -11.80
CA LEU A 47 5.57 -11.89 -11.25
C LEU A 47 4.93 -13.24 -11.58
N LEU A 48 3.60 -13.34 -11.54
CA LEU A 48 2.89 -14.53 -11.98
C LEU A 48 3.07 -14.77 -13.48
N ALA A 49 2.87 -13.73 -14.31
CA ALA A 49 3.00 -13.82 -15.76
C ALA A 49 4.41 -14.25 -16.20
N THR A 50 5.43 -13.87 -15.42
CA THR A 50 6.83 -14.28 -15.62
C THR A 50 7.21 -15.57 -14.87
N GLN A 51 6.23 -16.28 -14.32
CA GLN A 51 6.38 -17.55 -13.60
C GLN A 51 7.37 -17.50 -12.43
N LYS A 52 7.53 -16.33 -11.79
CA LYS A 52 8.41 -16.12 -10.63
C LYS A 52 7.76 -16.46 -9.30
N ILE A 53 6.43 -16.56 -9.27
CA ILE A 53 5.64 -16.91 -8.09
C ILE A 53 4.56 -17.94 -8.45
N PRO A 54 4.12 -18.78 -7.49
CA PRO A 54 3.03 -19.72 -7.73
C PRO A 54 1.67 -19.03 -7.82
N LEU A 55 0.67 -19.70 -8.42
CA LEU A 55 -0.69 -19.15 -8.54
C LEU A 55 -1.32 -18.82 -7.19
N THR A 56 -1.05 -19.64 -6.16
CA THR A 56 -1.53 -19.42 -4.79
C THR A 56 -0.96 -18.14 -4.16
N ALA A 57 0.18 -17.61 -4.63
CA ALA A 57 0.72 -16.34 -4.15
C ALA A 57 -0.13 -15.12 -4.58
N LEU A 58 -1.16 -15.32 -5.42
CA LEU A 58 -2.16 -14.29 -5.74
C LEU A 58 -3.25 -14.10 -4.67
N LEU A 59 -3.22 -14.81 -3.55
CA LEU A 59 -4.18 -14.60 -2.45
C LEU A 59 -4.41 -13.11 -2.07
N PRO A 60 -3.40 -12.21 -2.08
CA PRO A 60 -3.63 -10.80 -1.79
C PRO A 60 -4.62 -10.08 -2.73
N ILE A 61 -4.94 -10.63 -3.92
CA ILE A 61 -5.99 -10.12 -4.81
C ILE A 61 -7.35 -10.03 -4.11
N LEU A 62 -7.61 -10.90 -3.12
CA LEU A 62 -8.83 -10.85 -2.31
C LEU A 62 -8.97 -9.55 -1.48
N LEU A 63 -7.87 -8.80 -1.32
CA LEU A 63 -7.86 -7.50 -0.63
C LEU A 63 -8.20 -6.31 -1.55
N ILE A 64 -8.53 -6.51 -2.83
CA ILE A 64 -8.94 -5.42 -3.74
C ILE A 64 -10.01 -4.50 -3.13
N PRO A 65 -11.06 -4.98 -2.43
CA PRO A 65 -12.01 -4.08 -1.77
C PRO A 65 -11.36 -3.15 -0.73
N GLY A 66 -10.35 -3.65 -0.01
CA GLY A 66 -9.54 -2.87 0.92
C GLY A 66 -8.67 -1.83 0.20
N LEU A 67 -8.08 -2.18 -0.94
CA LEU A 67 -7.36 -1.24 -1.80
C LEU A 67 -8.28 -0.10 -2.22
N VAL A 68 -9.49 -0.39 -2.72
CA VAL A 68 -10.47 0.64 -3.12
C VAL A 68 -10.78 1.58 -1.96
N LYS A 69 -10.90 1.08 -0.73
CA LYS A 69 -11.08 1.92 0.46
C LYS A 69 -9.91 2.86 0.69
N ILE A 70 -8.67 2.38 0.60
CA ILE A 70 -7.45 3.20 0.72
C ILE A 70 -7.43 4.29 -0.35
N ILE A 71 -7.73 3.95 -1.61
CA ILE A 71 -7.76 4.91 -2.73
C ILE A 71 -8.81 6.00 -2.47
N LYS A 72 -10.00 5.64 -2.01
CA LYS A 72 -11.07 6.60 -1.67
C LYS A 72 -10.66 7.54 -0.54
N GLN A 73 -10.09 7.01 0.54
CA GLN A 73 -9.62 7.83 1.68
C GLN A 73 -8.46 8.76 1.27
N THR A 74 -7.56 8.27 0.41
CA THR A 74 -6.47 9.07 -0.18
C THR A 74 -7.02 10.23 -1.01
N SER A 75 -8.04 9.99 -1.83
CA SER A 75 -8.70 11.02 -2.64
C SER A 75 -9.41 12.06 -1.78
N ALA A 76 -10.14 11.64 -0.74
CA ALA A 76 -10.76 12.56 0.20
C ALA A 76 -9.71 13.42 0.95
N SER A 77 -8.58 12.82 1.32
CA SER A 77 -7.46 13.53 1.96
C SER A 77 -6.80 14.54 1.03
N TRP A 78 -6.66 14.20 -0.25
CA TRP A 78 -6.17 15.13 -1.28
C TRP A 78 -7.05 16.39 -1.38
N GLN A 79 -8.36 16.22 -1.30
CA GLN A 79 -9.35 17.29 -1.38
C GLN A 79 -9.42 18.17 -0.12
N GLY A 80 -8.59 17.89 0.89
CA GLY A 80 -8.42 18.74 2.07
C GLY A 80 -9.10 18.20 3.34
N ASN A 81 -9.68 17.00 3.32
CA ASN A 81 -10.22 16.41 4.54
C ASN A 81 -9.10 15.70 5.33
N ASN A 82 -8.60 16.38 6.36
CA ASN A 82 -7.51 15.90 7.20
C ASN A 82 -7.89 14.73 8.12
N GLU A 83 -9.18 14.51 8.41
CA GLU A 83 -9.61 13.36 9.24
C GLU A 83 -9.31 12.04 8.52
N TYR A 84 -9.57 11.99 7.21
CA TYR A 84 -9.23 10.82 6.40
C TYR A 84 -7.73 10.58 6.34
N LEU A 85 -6.90 11.61 6.45
CA LEU A 85 -5.44 11.46 6.42
C LEU A 85 -4.93 10.77 7.69
N VAL A 86 -5.52 11.10 8.85
CA VAL A 86 -5.22 10.42 10.13
C VAL A 86 -5.70 8.96 10.08
N MET A 87 -6.90 8.71 9.56
CA MET A 87 -7.43 7.34 9.43
C MET A 87 -6.69 6.49 8.39
N LEU A 88 -6.13 7.13 7.36
CA LEU A 88 -5.44 6.48 6.25
C LEU A 88 -4.23 5.70 6.74
N GLU A 89 -3.48 6.22 7.71
CA GLU A 89 -2.30 5.54 8.25
C GLU A 89 -2.65 4.20 8.91
N ALA A 90 -3.57 4.21 9.88
CA ALA A 90 -3.99 2.99 10.57
C ALA A 90 -4.62 1.98 9.60
N THR A 91 -5.43 2.48 8.65
CA THR A 91 -6.06 1.66 7.62
C THR A 91 -5.00 1.01 6.70
N ALA A 92 -4.02 1.78 6.26
CA ALA A 92 -2.94 1.30 5.39
C ALA A 92 -2.01 0.33 6.11
N ALA A 93 -1.68 0.57 7.38
CA ALA A 93 -0.86 -0.32 8.19
C ALA A 93 -1.52 -1.70 8.32
N LYS A 94 -2.80 -1.74 8.68
CA LYS A 94 -3.58 -2.99 8.75
C LYS A 94 -3.64 -3.68 7.40
N PHE A 95 -3.89 -2.93 6.33
CA PHE A 95 -3.94 -3.47 4.98
C PHE A 95 -2.62 -4.10 4.53
N HIS A 96 -1.48 -3.43 4.76
CA HIS A 96 -0.16 -3.98 4.44
C HIS A 96 0.14 -5.25 5.22
N LEU A 97 -0.23 -5.33 6.50
CA LEU A 97 -0.10 -6.55 7.29
C LEU A 97 -0.93 -7.69 6.69
N GLN A 98 -2.20 -7.43 6.36
CA GLN A 98 -3.08 -8.42 5.72
C GLN A 98 -2.50 -8.88 4.37
N PHE A 99 -1.99 -7.95 3.57
CA PHE A 99 -1.37 -8.25 2.28
C PHE A 99 -0.16 -9.17 2.45
N GLY A 100 0.74 -8.85 3.37
CA GLY A 100 1.93 -9.66 3.66
C GLY A 100 1.55 -11.06 4.16
N LEU A 101 0.60 -11.17 5.09
CA LEU A 101 0.12 -12.45 5.60
C LEU A 101 -0.51 -13.32 4.50
N MET A 102 -1.32 -12.73 3.62
CA MET A 102 -1.91 -13.46 2.49
C MET A 102 -0.85 -13.92 1.48
N LEU A 103 0.17 -13.10 1.22
CA LEU A 103 1.26 -13.45 0.32
C LEU A 103 2.07 -14.63 0.88
N ILE A 104 2.48 -14.53 2.15
CA ILE A 104 3.19 -15.61 2.86
C ILE A 104 2.34 -16.88 2.88
N GLY A 105 1.06 -16.77 3.22
CA GLY A 105 0.12 -17.90 3.21
C GLY A 105 0.02 -18.55 1.82
N GLY A 106 0.01 -17.76 0.75
CA GLY A 106 0.00 -18.26 -0.62
C GLY A 106 1.24 -19.09 -0.97
N PHE A 107 2.43 -18.62 -0.58
CA PHE A 107 3.67 -19.38 -0.73
C PHE A 107 3.68 -20.66 0.12
N LEU A 108 3.22 -20.60 1.38
CA LEU A 108 3.15 -21.77 2.25
C LEU A 108 2.21 -22.84 1.69
N LEU A 109 1.06 -22.44 1.12
CA LEU A 109 0.14 -23.37 0.47
C LEU A 109 0.76 -24.07 -0.74
N ASP A 110 1.51 -23.36 -1.59
CA ASP A 110 2.23 -23.96 -2.71
C ASP A 110 3.31 -24.94 -2.21
N PHE A 111 4.08 -24.52 -1.21
CA PHE A 111 5.14 -25.35 -0.63
C PHE A 111 4.59 -26.67 -0.06
N ILE A 112 3.52 -26.60 0.73
CA ILE A 112 2.87 -27.80 1.31
C ILE A 112 2.29 -28.68 0.20
N SER A 113 1.65 -28.08 -0.81
CA SER A 113 1.02 -28.83 -1.91
C SER A 113 2.00 -29.56 -2.81
N ARG A 114 3.27 -29.15 -2.85
CA ARG A 114 4.35 -29.81 -3.61
C ARG A 114 5.19 -30.78 -2.78
N GLY A 115 5.15 -30.66 -1.46
CA GLY A 115 5.90 -31.50 -0.53
C GLY A 115 5.14 -32.75 -0.06
N LEU A 116 3.85 -32.85 -0.37
CA LEU A 116 2.99 -34.04 -0.25
C LEU A 116 2.90 -34.75 -1.61
#